data_AF-A0AAU9EHT7-F1
#
_entry.id   AF-A0AAU9EHT7-F1
#
_cell.length_a   1.000
_cell.length_b   1.000
_cell.length_c   1.000
_cell.angle_alpha   90.00
_cell.angle_beta   90.00
_cell.angle_gamma   90.00
#
_symmetry.space_group_name_H-M   'P 1'
#
loop_
_entity.id
_entity.type
_entity.pdbx_description
1 polymer ?
#
loop_
_entity_poly.entity_id
_entity_poly.type
_entity_poly.pdbx_seq_one_letter_code
_entity_poly.pdbx_strand_id
1 'polypeptide(L)'
;MFTPSLPQGQPNMKFKKFAAALGIICLLLGALCLPALGASAQERGPDYALAANWLHLPQATEHPVDVFWVYPTVYNGQAMVAKVDDPEMKKDALYTIRSQASVFADLANLYAPLYRQVKISVLSLDQKQQDHYLGIGLGDVQAAFDFYLEHYN
;
A
#
# COMPACT_ATOMS: atom_id res chain seq x y z
N MET A 1 -65.83 21.25 -66.94
CA MET A 1 -64.38 21.01 -67.15
C MET A 1 -63.65 22.14 -66.45
N PHE A 2 -63.34 22.00 -65.16
CA PHE A 2 -62.83 23.07 -64.30
C PHE A 2 -61.59 22.58 -63.55
N THR A 3 -60.54 23.40 -63.61
CA THR A 3 -59.21 23.23 -63.01
C THR A 3 -59.23 23.21 -61.48
N PRO A 4 -58.27 22.54 -60.83
CA PRO A 4 -57.47 23.27 -59.81
C PRO A 4 -55.97 22.86 -59.84
N SER A 5 -55.04 23.80 -59.99
CA SER A 5 -54.35 24.59 -58.93
C SER A 5 -53.29 23.83 -58.11
N LEU A 6 -52.03 24.19 -58.33
CA LEU A 6 -50.84 23.89 -57.51
C LEU A 6 -50.96 24.47 -56.09
N PRO A 7 -50.27 23.87 -55.11
CA PRO A 7 -49.63 24.64 -54.06
C PRO A 7 -48.09 24.64 -54.21
N GLN A 8 -47.57 25.86 -54.13
CA GLN A 8 -46.18 26.27 -53.91
C GLN A 8 -45.68 25.81 -52.52
N GLY A 9 -44.38 25.53 -52.40
CA GLY A 9 -43.72 25.31 -51.10
C GLY A 9 -42.35 24.63 -51.20
N GLN A 10 -41.29 25.44 -51.29
CA GLN A 10 -39.85 25.13 -51.32
C GLN A 10 -39.29 24.46 -50.03
N PRO A 11 -37.96 24.41 -49.78
CA PRO A 11 -36.93 23.59 -50.41
C PRO A 11 -36.16 22.73 -49.38
N ASN A 12 -35.23 21.92 -49.90
CA ASN A 12 -34.06 21.31 -49.24
C ASN A 12 -33.57 22.00 -47.94
N MET A 13 -33.03 21.22 -46.98
CA MET A 13 -31.56 21.08 -46.81
C MET A 13 -31.10 20.56 -45.41
N LYS A 14 -30.41 19.39 -45.43
CA LYS A 14 -29.20 19.00 -44.64
C LYS A 14 -29.29 18.61 -43.15
N PHE A 15 -29.54 17.32 -42.93
CA PHE A 15 -28.66 16.29 -42.31
C PHE A 15 -27.33 16.69 -41.60
N LYS A 16 -27.30 17.73 -40.75
CA LYS A 16 -26.06 18.14 -40.05
C LYS A 16 -26.11 18.19 -38.52
N LYS A 17 -27.24 17.85 -37.88
CA LYS A 17 -27.37 17.98 -36.41
C LYS A 17 -27.21 16.69 -35.61
N PHE A 18 -27.22 15.52 -36.24
CA PHE A 18 -27.16 14.24 -35.50
C PHE A 18 -25.75 13.70 -35.23
N ALA A 19 -24.73 14.13 -35.99
CA ALA A 19 -23.35 13.67 -35.76
C ALA A 19 -22.69 14.28 -34.51
N ALA A 20 -23.15 15.47 -34.07
CA ALA A 20 -22.55 16.16 -32.93
C ALA A 20 -22.96 15.55 -31.56
N ALA A 21 -24.16 14.96 -31.46
CA ALA A 21 -24.65 14.39 -30.20
C ALA A 21 -23.99 13.05 -29.84
N LEU A 22 -23.57 12.26 -30.83
CA LEU A 22 -22.91 10.97 -30.59
C LEU A 22 -21.44 11.12 -30.16
N GLY A 23 -20.74 12.16 -30.66
CA GLY A 23 -19.36 12.45 -30.29
C GLY A 23 -19.19 12.94 -28.85
N ILE A 24 -20.18 13.66 -28.31
CA ILE A 24 -20.16 14.18 -26.94
C ILE A 24 -20.41 13.06 -25.91
N ILE A 25 -21.22 12.05 -26.24
CA ILE A 25 -21.48 10.90 -25.36
C ILE A 25 -20.25 9.98 -25.25
N CYS A 26 -19.49 9.78 -26.34
CA CYS A 26 -18.20 9.07 -26.28
C CYS A 26 -17.12 9.82 -25.50
N LEU A 27 -17.14 11.16 -25.51
CA LEU A 27 -16.24 11.99 -24.69
C LEU A 27 -16.62 11.99 -23.21
N LEU A 28 -17.90 11.83 -22.87
CA LEU A 28 -18.37 11.78 -21.47
C LEU A 28 -18.30 10.37 -20.84
N LEU A 29 -18.36 9.30 -21.63
CA LEU A 29 -18.18 7.92 -21.14
C LEU A 29 -16.71 7.51 -21.00
N GLY A 30 -15.78 8.19 -21.69
CA GLY A 30 -14.34 7.94 -21.58
C GLY A 30 -13.67 8.54 -20.35
N ALA A 31 -14.38 9.36 -19.57
CA ALA A 31 -13.83 10.08 -18.41
C ALA A 31 -14.11 9.40 -17.04
N LEU A 32 -14.77 8.24 -17.02
CA LEU A 32 -15.21 7.58 -15.79
C LEU A 32 -14.56 6.20 -15.56
N CYS A 33 -13.27 6.05 -15.88
CA CYS A 33 -12.47 4.94 -15.36
C CYS A 33 -10.99 5.30 -15.42
N LEU A 34 -10.57 6.24 -14.57
CA LEU A 34 -9.19 6.24 -14.11
C LEU A 34 -9.13 5.20 -12.99
N PRO A 35 -8.37 4.09 -13.12
CA PRO A 35 -7.93 3.39 -11.94
C PRO A 35 -7.14 4.42 -11.12
N ALA A 36 -7.35 4.46 -9.81
CA ALA A 36 -6.48 5.15 -8.88
C ALA A 36 -5.10 4.43 -8.86
N LEU A 37 -4.38 4.49 -9.97
CA LEU A 37 -2.98 4.10 -10.12
C LEU A 37 -2.16 5.24 -9.53
N GLY A 38 -2.10 5.28 -8.20
CA GLY A 38 -1.45 6.39 -7.54
C GLY A 38 -1.35 6.37 -6.03
N ALA A 39 -1.80 5.33 -5.32
CA ALA A 39 -1.23 5.09 -3.99
C ALA A 39 0.23 4.66 -4.21
N SER A 40 1.13 5.62 -4.03
CA SER A 40 2.58 5.40 -4.03
C SER A 40 2.86 4.12 -3.24
N ALA A 41 3.80 3.29 -3.70
CA ALA A 41 4.23 2.11 -2.93
C ALA A 41 4.70 2.48 -1.51
N GLN A 42 4.96 3.76 -1.25
CA GLN A 42 5.22 4.34 0.07
C GLN A 42 4.00 4.38 1.00
N GLU A 43 2.78 4.50 0.46
CA GLU A 43 1.53 4.56 1.24
C GLU A 43 1.05 3.18 1.65
N ARG A 44 1.19 2.18 0.76
CA ARG A 44 0.91 0.78 1.10
C ARG A 44 2.02 0.26 2.03
N GLY A 45 1.65 -0.35 3.15
CA GLY A 45 2.60 -1.01 4.05
C GLY A 45 3.32 -2.19 3.37
N PRO A 46 4.28 -2.83 4.06
CA PRO A 46 4.97 -4.00 3.54
C PRO A 46 3.99 -5.13 3.20
N ASP A 47 4.26 -5.86 2.11
CA ASP A 47 3.53 -7.07 1.75
C ASP A 47 4.15 -8.28 2.45
N TYR A 48 3.50 -8.78 3.50
CA TYR A 48 4.05 -9.87 4.32
C TYR A 48 3.97 -11.26 3.67
N ALA A 49 3.34 -11.38 2.49
CA ALA A 49 3.51 -12.57 1.66
C ALA A 49 4.92 -12.69 1.05
N LEU A 50 5.66 -11.59 0.99
CA LEU A 50 7.03 -11.56 0.49
C LEU A 50 8.03 -11.82 1.63
N ALA A 51 8.80 -12.91 1.52
CA ALA A 51 9.87 -13.24 2.47
C ALA A 51 10.87 -12.08 2.69
N ALA A 52 11.06 -11.21 1.68
CA ALA A 52 11.94 -10.04 1.76
C ALA A 52 11.50 -8.97 2.79
N ASN A 53 10.22 -9.00 3.21
CA ASN A 53 9.63 -8.15 4.24
C ASN A 53 9.69 -8.79 5.64
N TRP A 54 10.39 -9.91 5.78
CA TRP A 54 10.72 -10.51 7.07
C TRP A 54 12.22 -10.34 7.32
N LEU A 55 12.56 -9.84 8.50
CA LEU A 55 13.94 -9.76 8.98
C LEU A 55 14.48 -11.17 9.25
N HIS A 56 13.61 -12.02 9.78
CA HIS A 56 13.82 -13.45 9.94
C HIS A 56 12.51 -14.18 9.68
N LEU A 57 12.56 -15.22 8.84
CA LEU A 57 11.46 -16.13 8.55
C LEU A 57 12.02 -17.56 8.60
N PRO A 58 11.48 -18.47 9.41
CA PRO A 58 11.95 -19.85 9.48
C PRO A 58 11.77 -20.55 8.13
N GLN A 59 12.75 -21.37 7.73
CA GLN A 59 12.63 -22.18 6.50
C GLN A 59 11.84 -23.47 6.73
N ALA A 60 11.77 -23.93 7.98
CA ALA A 60 11.01 -25.09 8.42
C ALA A 60 10.51 -24.86 9.86
N THR A 61 9.43 -25.55 10.23
CA THR A 61 8.94 -25.62 11.61
C THR A 61 9.73 -26.71 12.35
N GLU A 62 10.71 -26.30 13.14
CA GLU A 62 11.64 -27.20 13.84
C GLU A 62 11.31 -27.32 15.34
N HIS A 63 10.61 -26.33 15.89
CA HIS A 63 10.30 -26.24 17.32
C HIS A 63 8.79 -26.29 17.58
N PRO A 64 8.34 -26.75 18.77
CA PRO A 64 6.92 -26.79 19.14
C PRO A 64 6.37 -25.42 19.59
N VAL A 65 7.20 -24.38 19.59
CA VAL A 65 6.86 -23.03 20.05
C VAL A 65 7.30 -22.04 18.98
N ASP A 66 6.45 -21.05 18.75
CA ASP A 66 6.75 -19.92 17.86
C ASP A 66 7.02 -18.67 18.69
N VAL A 67 7.92 -17.82 18.17
CA VAL A 67 8.18 -16.49 18.74
C VAL A 67 7.99 -15.46 17.64
N PHE A 68 6.99 -14.60 17.81
CA PHE A 68 6.83 -13.40 17.00
C PHE A 68 7.61 -12.24 17.65
N TRP A 69 8.72 -11.85 17.03
CA TRP A 69 9.67 -10.90 17.60
C TRP A 69 9.61 -9.54 16.90
N VAL A 70 9.17 -8.52 17.64
CA VAL A 70 9.24 -7.12 17.22
C VAL A 70 10.54 -6.52 17.76
N TYR A 71 11.48 -6.26 16.86
CA TYR A 71 12.79 -5.69 17.22
C TYR A 71 12.69 -4.21 17.61
N PRO A 72 13.65 -3.62 18.35
CA PRO A 72 13.58 -2.21 18.73
C PRO A 72 13.76 -1.26 17.53
N THR A 73 13.45 0.02 17.74
CA THR A 73 13.84 1.07 16.79
C THR A 73 15.36 1.15 16.70
N VAL A 74 15.89 0.86 15.51
CA VAL A 74 17.31 0.97 15.14
C VAL A 74 17.57 2.10 14.15
N TYR A 75 16.51 2.65 13.54
CA TYR A 75 16.61 3.70 12.55
C TYR A 75 17.17 5.01 13.12
N ASN A 76 18.22 5.53 12.48
CA ASN A 76 18.90 6.78 12.84
C ASN A 76 18.94 7.81 11.68
N GLY A 77 18.19 7.58 10.60
CA GLY A 77 18.22 8.42 9.41
C GLY A 77 17.49 9.76 9.54
N GLN A 78 17.47 10.51 8.44
CA GLN A 78 16.97 11.88 8.44
C GLN A 78 15.45 11.99 8.31
N ALA A 79 14.83 11.10 7.53
CA ALA A 79 13.39 11.11 7.31
C ALA A 79 12.64 10.81 8.61
N MET A 80 11.38 11.24 8.70
CA MET A 80 10.54 10.92 9.87
C MET A 80 10.21 9.42 9.95
N VAL A 81 10.13 8.78 8.78
CA VAL A 81 9.79 7.37 8.63
C VAL A 81 10.78 6.73 7.66
N ALA A 82 11.43 5.65 8.10
CA ALA A 82 12.25 4.80 7.28
C ALA A 82 11.38 3.89 6.41
N LYS A 83 11.81 3.65 5.18
CA LYS A 83 11.21 2.57 4.39
C LYS A 83 11.64 1.22 4.95
N VAL A 84 10.81 0.20 4.72
CA VAL A 84 11.11 -1.18 5.15
C VAL A 84 12.39 -1.74 4.50
N ASP A 85 12.75 -1.21 3.32
CA ASP A 85 13.92 -1.60 2.54
C ASP A 85 15.15 -0.68 2.77
N ASP A 86 15.11 0.22 3.76
CA ASP A 86 16.27 1.04 4.12
C ASP A 86 17.47 0.15 4.51
N PRO A 87 18.60 0.24 3.77
CA PRO A 87 19.69 -0.73 3.90
C PRO A 87 20.42 -0.64 5.24
N GLU A 88 20.62 0.56 5.79
CA GLU A 88 21.28 0.72 7.10
C GLU A 88 20.34 0.28 8.22
N MET A 89 19.05 0.63 8.15
CA MET A 89 18.05 0.12 9.08
C MET A 89 18.00 -1.41 9.10
N LYS A 90 17.96 -2.05 7.92
CA LYS A 90 17.95 -3.52 7.82
C LYS A 90 19.21 -4.16 8.40
N LYS A 91 20.37 -3.56 8.14
CA LYS A 91 21.66 -4.01 8.69
C LYS A 91 21.68 -3.93 10.22
N ASP A 92 21.23 -2.82 10.79
CA ASP A 92 21.17 -2.67 12.25
C ASP A 92 20.08 -3.57 12.87
N ALA A 93 18.97 -3.77 12.17
CA ALA A 93 17.92 -4.71 12.57
C ALA A 93 18.47 -6.14 12.66
N LEU A 94 19.28 -6.58 11.68
CA LEU A 94 19.93 -7.90 11.70
C LEU A 94 20.86 -8.08 12.90
N TYR A 95 21.49 -7.00 13.37
CA TYR A 95 22.29 -7.05 14.60
C TYR A 95 21.44 -7.36 15.83
N THR A 96 20.18 -6.90 15.88
CA THR A 96 19.26 -7.20 17.00
C THR A 96 18.88 -8.68 17.07
N ILE A 97 18.80 -9.37 15.93
CA ILE A 97 18.56 -10.83 15.92
C ILE A 97 19.68 -11.55 16.68
N ARG A 98 20.93 -11.21 16.39
CA ARG A 98 22.11 -11.85 17.00
C ARG A 98 22.29 -11.49 18.47
N SER A 99 22.01 -10.23 18.82
CA SER A 99 22.30 -9.70 20.15
C SER A 99 21.15 -9.83 21.15
N GLN A 100 19.89 -9.87 20.69
CA GLN A 100 18.71 -9.82 21.56
C GLN A 100 17.81 -11.05 21.36
N ALA A 101 17.56 -11.46 20.12
CA ALA A 101 16.69 -12.61 19.83
C ALA A 101 17.40 -13.96 19.89
N SER A 102 18.73 -13.98 20.07
CA SER A 102 19.53 -15.22 20.08
C SER A 102 19.18 -16.19 21.22
N VAL A 103 18.53 -15.70 22.28
CA VAL A 103 17.98 -16.53 23.35
C VAL A 103 16.94 -17.54 22.84
N PHE A 104 16.33 -17.31 21.68
CA PHE A 104 15.31 -18.18 21.10
C PHE A 104 15.84 -19.17 20.05
N ALA A 105 17.11 -19.06 19.63
CA ALA A 105 17.62 -19.69 18.41
C ALA A 105 17.45 -21.22 18.35
N ASP A 106 17.53 -21.91 19.49
CA ASP A 106 17.40 -23.38 19.59
C ASP A 106 16.09 -23.82 20.29
N LEU A 107 15.20 -22.88 20.59
CA LEU A 107 14.01 -23.12 21.43
C LEU A 107 12.69 -22.86 20.68
N ALA A 108 12.70 -22.02 19.65
CA ALA A 108 11.48 -21.59 18.99
C ALA A 108 11.68 -21.26 17.50
N ASN A 109 10.60 -21.37 16.71
CA ASN A 109 10.59 -20.86 15.35
C ASN A 109 10.41 -19.33 15.41
N LEU A 110 11.47 -18.59 15.06
CA LEU A 110 11.49 -17.14 15.18
C LEU A 110 10.91 -16.46 13.93
N TYR A 111 9.83 -15.70 14.09
CA TYR A 111 9.25 -14.85 13.06
C TYR A 111 9.51 -13.39 13.42
N ALA A 112 10.29 -12.67 12.63
CA ALA A 112 10.60 -11.27 12.86
C ALA A 112 10.24 -10.45 11.61
N PRO A 113 9.14 -9.68 11.60
CA PRO A 113 8.77 -8.88 10.44
C PRO A 113 9.67 -7.65 10.32
N LEU A 114 9.98 -7.22 9.10
CA LEU A 114 10.43 -5.85 8.87
C LEU A 114 9.20 -4.92 8.86
N TYR A 115 9.32 -3.74 9.46
CA TYR A 115 8.26 -2.74 9.49
C TYR A 115 8.86 -1.34 9.33
N ARG A 116 8.07 -0.37 8.88
CA ARG A 116 8.55 1.01 8.76
C ARG A 116 8.86 1.58 10.13
N GLN A 117 10.11 1.99 10.32
CA GLN A 117 10.54 2.57 11.59
C GLN A 117 10.43 4.09 11.60
N VAL A 118 10.17 4.63 12.77
CA VAL A 118 9.96 6.05 12.98
C VAL A 118 11.17 6.63 13.70
N LYS A 119 11.62 7.82 13.27
CA LYS A 119 12.72 8.52 13.92
C LYS A 119 12.37 8.86 15.37
N ILE A 120 13.30 8.61 16.29
CA ILE A 120 13.08 8.78 17.73
C ILE A 120 12.64 10.20 18.13
N SER A 121 12.99 11.21 17.33
CA SER A 121 12.56 12.61 17.54
C SER A 121 11.05 12.80 17.48
N VAL A 122 10.28 11.83 16.97
CA VAL A 122 8.82 11.85 17.03
C VAL A 122 8.31 11.98 18.47
N LEU A 123 9.01 11.41 19.46
CA LEU A 123 8.62 11.48 20.87
C LEU A 123 8.62 12.91 21.45
N SER A 124 9.20 13.87 20.75
CA SER A 124 9.21 15.29 21.13
C SER A 124 8.13 16.13 20.44
N LEU A 125 7.32 15.53 19.57
CA LEU A 125 6.24 16.22 18.85
C LEU A 125 4.96 16.32 19.70
N ASP A 126 3.97 17.06 19.21
CA ASP A 126 2.64 17.04 19.83
C ASP A 126 1.96 15.66 19.67
N GLN A 127 0.95 15.39 20.50
CA GLN A 127 0.28 14.09 20.55
C GLN A 127 -0.28 13.67 19.18
N LYS A 128 -0.88 14.60 18.43
CA LYS A 128 -1.49 14.30 17.13
C LYS A 128 -0.43 13.84 16.12
N GLN A 129 0.73 14.50 16.13
CA GLN A 129 1.85 14.12 15.28
C GLN A 129 2.49 12.80 15.74
N GLN A 130 2.62 12.58 17.05
CA GLN A 130 3.07 11.30 17.60
C GLN A 130 2.19 10.15 17.13
N ASP A 131 0.88 10.27 17.33
CA ASP A 131 -0.10 9.25 16.93
C ASP A 131 -0.01 8.96 15.44
N HIS A 132 0.13 10.00 14.61
CA HIS A 132 0.27 9.85 13.17
C HIS A 132 1.51 9.02 12.79
N TYR A 133 2.69 9.37 13.28
CA TYR A 133 3.92 8.70 12.88
C TYR A 133 4.05 7.31 13.51
N LEU A 134 3.79 7.16 14.81
CA LEU A 134 3.88 5.89 15.51
C LEU A 134 2.85 4.88 14.98
N GLY A 135 1.67 5.35 14.56
CA GLY A 135 0.63 4.53 13.94
C GLY A 135 1.08 3.82 12.66
N ILE A 136 2.06 4.36 11.94
CA ILE A 136 2.58 3.74 10.69
C ILE A 136 3.28 2.42 11.01
N GLY A 137 4.27 2.45 11.92
CA GLY A 137 5.00 1.23 12.31
C GLY A 137 4.11 0.25 13.07
N LEU A 138 3.19 0.75 13.91
CA LEU A 138 2.21 -0.08 14.60
C LEU A 138 1.30 -0.84 13.62
N GLY A 139 0.78 -0.15 12.60
CA GLY A 139 -0.07 -0.77 11.59
C GLY A 139 0.66 -1.84 10.78
N ASP A 140 1.94 -1.61 10.46
CA ASP A 140 2.78 -2.61 9.80
C ASP A 140 2.98 -3.86 10.67
N VAL A 141 3.26 -3.68 11.97
CA VAL A 141 3.42 -4.80 12.92
C VAL A 141 2.10 -5.58 13.09
N GLN A 142 0.96 -4.89 13.15
CA GLN A 142 -0.36 -5.54 13.22
C GLN A 142 -0.61 -6.38 11.96
N ALA A 143 -0.38 -5.81 10.77
CA ALA A 143 -0.54 -6.54 9.52
C ALA A 143 0.39 -7.76 9.41
N ALA A 144 1.63 -7.65 9.90
CA ALA A 144 2.55 -8.78 9.97
C ALA A 144 2.07 -9.89 10.91
N PHE A 145 1.53 -9.50 12.06
CA PHE A 145 1.05 -10.43 13.06
C PHE A 145 -0.20 -11.17 12.57
N ASP A 146 -1.15 -10.46 11.98
CA ASP A 146 -2.32 -11.04 11.35
C ASP A 146 -1.91 -12.04 10.26
N PHE A 147 -0.97 -11.65 9.38
CA PHE A 147 -0.45 -12.56 8.35
C PHE A 147 0.19 -13.81 8.95
N TYR A 148 0.99 -13.65 10.01
CA TYR A 148 1.61 -14.77 10.72
C TYR A 148 0.56 -15.75 11.28
N LEU A 149 -0.49 -15.24 11.92
CA LEU A 149 -1.57 -16.08 12.46
C LEU A 149 -2.33 -16.83 11.35
N GLU A 150 -2.50 -16.22 10.18
CA GLU A 150 -3.25 -16.83 9.08
C GLU A 150 -2.45 -17.87 8.28
N HIS A 151 -1.12 -17.76 8.23
CA HIS A 151 -0.29 -18.51 7.29
C HIS A 151 0.79 -19.38 7.94
N TYR A 152 1.22 -19.07 9.16
CA TYR A 152 2.38 -19.73 9.78
C TYR A 152 2.08 -20.43 11.11
N ASN A 153 1.03 -20.03 11.85
CA ASN A 153 0.61 -20.65 13.11
C ASN A 153 -0.59 -21.57 12.94
#